data_AF-A0AAV1QPS6-F1
#
_entry.id   AF-A0AAV1QPS6-F1
#
_cell.length_a   1.000
_cell.length_b   1.000
_cell.length_c   1.000
_cell.angle_alpha   90.00
_cell.angle_beta   90.00
_cell.angle_gamma   90.00
#
_symmetry.space_group_name_H-M   'P 1'
#
loop_
_entity.id
_entity.type
_entity.pdbx_description
1 polymer ?
#
loop_
_entity_poly.entity_id
_entity_poly.type
_entity_poly.pdbx_seq_one_letter_code
_entity_poly.pdbx_strand_id
1 'polypeptide(L)'
;MVQRIVFRQRGQRPGESVHHYVTDLWCLASLCKFGNLEEEMIRDQLAEHTTDPKLWEKLFMSLDDLPLSRAVVMALQLESAALLASRLAASDPAPSQSAPLAQTVALTAQLSEPTSPQDNLE
;
A
#
# COMPACT_ATOMS: atom_id res chain seq x y z
N MET A 1 -13.73 -33.05 5.47
CA MET A 1 -13.25 -32.57 4.17
C MET A 1 -13.91 -31.24 3.77
N VAL A 2 -15.25 -31.16 3.76
CA VAL A 2 -16.00 -29.92 3.40
C VAL A 2 -15.54 -28.68 4.16
N GLN A 3 -15.41 -28.73 5.49
CA GLN A 3 -15.03 -27.56 6.29
C GLN A 3 -13.66 -26.98 5.90
N ARG A 4 -12.68 -27.84 5.59
CA ARG A 4 -11.35 -27.40 5.14
C ARG A 4 -11.40 -26.73 3.76
N ILE A 5 -12.28 -27.19 2.88
CA ILE A 5 -12.49 -26.55 1.57
C ILE A 5 -13.13 -25.17 1.76
N VAL A 6 -14.14 -25.05 2.63
CA VAL A 6 -14.78 -23.77 2.96
C VAL A 6 -13.77 -22.79 3.57
N PHE A 7 -12.93 -23.26 4.49
CA PHE A 7 -11.85 -22.47 5.08
C PHE A 7 -10.90 -21.93 3.99
N ARG A 8 -10.45 -22.77 3.06
CA ARG A 8 -9.54 -22.36 1.98
C ARG A 8 -10.16 -21.39 0.98
N GLN A 9 -11.49 -21.43 0.81
CA GLN A 9 -12.19 -20.48 -0.07
C GLN A 9 -12.48 -19.13 0.62
N ARG A 10 -12.28 -19.04 1.93
CA ARG A 10 -12.53 -17.80 2.67
C ARG A 10 -11.37 -16.84 2.44
N GLY A 11 -11.59 -15.84 1.59
CA GLY A 11 -10.71 -14.69 1.42
C GLY A 11 -11.35 -13.40 1.93
N GLN A 12 -10.54 -12.39 2.23
CA GLN A 12 -11.03 -11.09 2.72
C GLN A 12 -11.88 -10.41 1.62
N ARG A 13 -13.06 -9.91 1.99
CA ARG A 13 -13.95 -9.21 1.05
C ARG A 13 -13.50 -7.75 0.86
N PRO A 14 -13.80 -7.12 -0.30
CA PRO A 14 -13.55 -5.69 -0.48
C PRO A 14 -14.28 -4.87 0.59
N GLY A 15 -13.54 -4.05 1.34
CA GLY A 15 -14.09 -3.22 2.42
C GLY A 15 -14.38 -3.96 3.73
N GLU A 16 -14.07 -5.26 3.83
CA GLU A 16 -14.15 -6.00 5.08
C GLU A 16 -12.96 -5.69 5.98
N SER A 17 -13.23 -5.43 7.26
CA SER A 17 -12.15 -5.17 8.21
C SER A 17 -11.34 -6.42 8.51
N VAL A 18 -10.03 -6.24 8.72
CA VAL A 18 -9.09 -7.30 9.09
C VAL A 18 -9.60 -8.06 10.32
N HIS A 19 -10.14 -7.34 11.32
CA HIS A 19 -10.68 -7.96 12.53
C HIS A 19 -11.83 -8.94 12.24
N HIS A 20 -12.80 -8.55 11.40
CA HIS A 20 -13.90 -9.44 11.02
C HIS A 20 -13.40 -10.64 10.24
N TYR A 21 -12.52 -10.41 9.26
CA TYR A 21 -11.93 -11.48 8.47
C TYR A 21 -11.21 -12.52 9.34
N VAL A 22 -10.33 -12.08 10.25
CA VAL A 22 -9.61 -12.97 11.16
C VAL A 22 -10.57 -13.72 12.08
N THR A 23 -11.59 -13.04 12.62
CA THR A 23 -12.61 -13.69 13.49
C THR A 23 -13.32 -14.83 12.75
N ASP A 24 -13.73 -14.59 11.49
CA ASP A 24 -14.35 -15.63 10.67
C ASP A 24 -13.41 -16.81 10.39
N LEU A 25 -12.12 -16.53 10.15
CA LEU A 25 -11.12 -17.58 9.97
C LEU A 25 -10.99 -18.46 11.22
N TRP A 26 -10.99 -17.88 12.42
CA TRP A 26 -11.00 -18.64 13.68
C TRP A 26 -12.24 -19.53 13.80
N CYS A 27 -13.42 -18.97 13.53
CA CYS A 27 -14.66 -19.75 13.56
C CYS A 27 -14.62 -20.93 12.59
N LEU A 28 -14.15 -20.73 11.36
CA LEU A 28 -14.04 -21.79 10.35
C LEU A 28 -12.95 -22.81 10.70
N ALA A 29 -11.81 -22.36 11.22
CA ALA A 29 -10.69 -23.22 11.60
C ALA A 29 -11.07 -24.20 12.73
N SER A 30 -11.87 -23.73 13.70
CA SER A 30 -12.38 -24.57 14.79
C SER A 30 -13.19 -25.79 14.29
N LEU A 31 -13.84 -25.67 13.14
CA LEU A 31 -14.62 -26.75 12.50
C LEU A 31 -13.75 -27.71 11.68
N CYS A 32 -12.53 -27.32 11.36
CA CYS A 32 -11.63 -28.05 10.45
C CYS A 32 -10.77 -29.12 11.13
N LYS A 33 -10.71 -29.10 12.47
CA LYS A 33 -9.88 -30.00 13.29
C LYS A 33 -8.42 -30.00 12.81
N PHE A 34 -7.79 -28.83 12.81
CA PHE A 34 -6.38 -28.67 12.45
C PHE A 34 -5.43 -29.09 13.59
N GLY A 35 -5.93 -29.15 14.83
CA GLY A 35 -5.10 -29.47 15.99
C GLY A 35 -4.04 -28.40 16.18
N ASN A 36 -2.79 -28.81 16.36
CA ASN A 36 -1.69 -27.88 16.64
C ASN A 36 -1.35 -26.96 15.46
N LEU A 37 -1.85 -27.25 14.25
CA LEU A 37 -1.62 -26.44 13.05
C LEU A 37 -2.69 -25.36 12.86
N GLU A 38 -3.65 -25.19 13.78
CA GLU A 38 -4.74 -24.24 13.62
C GLU A 38 -4.26 -22.81 13.38
N GLU A 39 -3.31 -22.34 14.20
CA GLU A 39 -2.78 -20.98 14.08
C GLU A 39 -1.97 -20.78 12.79
N GLU A 40 -1.17 -21.79 12.41
CA GLU A 40 -0.42 -21.80 11.15
C GLU A 40 -1.35 -21.72 9.95
N MET A 41 -2.42 -22.51 9.94
CA MET A 41 -3.41 -22.51 8.86
C MET A 41 -4.13 -21.16 8.73
N ILE A 42 -4.48 -20.52 9.85
CA ILE A 42 -5.10 -19.18 9.84
C ILE A 42 -4.09 -18.14 9.33
N ARG A 43 -2.84 -18.21 9.75
CA ARG A 43 -1.77 -17.32 9.28
C ARG A 43 -1.58 -17.44 7.77
N ASP A 44 -1.50 -18.66 7.26
CA ASP A 44 -1.31 -18.91 5.83
C ASP A 44 -2.52 -18.39 5.03
N GLN A 45 -3.74 -18.60 5.53
CA GLN A 45 -4.97 -18.09 4.91
C GLN A 45 -5.05 -16.55 4.93
N LEU A 46 -4.57 -15.93 6.01
CA LEU A 46 -4.47 -14.47 6.14
C LEU A 46 -3.43 -13.91 5.14
N ALA A 47 -2.29 -14.58 5.00
CA ALA A 47 -1.25 -14.20 4.05
C ALA A 47 -1.75 -14.35 2.61
N GLU A 48 -2.32 -15.49 2.23
CA GLU A 48 -2.71 -15.77 0.84
C GLU A 48 -3.88 -14.91 0.33
N HIS A 49 -4.88 -14.62 1.18
CA HIS A 49 -6.14 -14.01 0.75
C HIS A 49 -6.45 -12.66 1.39
N THR A 50 -5.43 -11.93 1.84
CA THR A 50 -5.58 -10.50 2.16
C THR A 50 -5.84 -9.67 0.91
N THR A 51 -6.65 -8.63 1.05
CA THR A 51 -6.90 -7.64 -0.02
C THR A 51 -5.77 -6.61 -0.17
N ASP A 52 -4.96 -6.42 0.88
CA ASP A 52 -3.88 -5.43 0.87
C ASP A 52 -2.56 -6.08 0.38
N PRO A 53 -2.02 -5.67 -0.78
CA PRO A 53 -0.78 -6.21 -1.32
C PRO A 53 0.42 -5.93 -0.41
N LYS A 54 0.44 -4.81 0.32
CA LYS A 54 1.53 -4.50 1.27
C LYS A 54 1.47 -5.42 2.48
N LEU A 55 0.28 -5.88 2.86
CA LEU A 55 0.14 -6.87 3.91
C LEU A 55 0.67 -8.22 3.44
N TRP A 56 0.29 -8.63 2.23
CA TRP A 56 0.73 -9.86 1.60
C TRP A 56 2.27 -9.92 1.56
N GLU A 57 2.92 -8.89 1.01
CA GLU A 57 4.39 -8.81 0.93
C GLU A 57 5.05 -8.96 2.30
N LYS A 58 4.58 -8.21 3.31
CA LYS A 58 5.15 -8.23 4.65
C LYS A 58 4.99 -9.58 5.34
N LEU A 59 3.82 -10.21 5.21
CA LEU A 59 3.55 -11.52 5.79
C LEU A 59 4.35 -12.59 5.07
N PHE A 60 4.41 -12.54 3.73
CA PHE A 60 5.15 -13.50 2.90
C PHE A 60 6.65 -13.51 3.24
N MET A 61 7.26 -12.33 3.43
CA MET A 61 8.68 -12.23 3.80
C MET A 61 9.01 -12.77 5.20
N SER A 62 8.02 -12.88 6.09
CA SER A 62 8.23 -13.28 7.49
C SER A 62 7.59 -14.63 7.83
N LEU A 63 7.02 -15.35 6.86
CA LEU A 63 6.06 -16.42 7.11
C LEU A 63 6.62 -17.58 7.96
N ASP A 64 7.89 -17.94 7.78
CA ASP A 64 8.51 -19.10 8.44
C ASP A 64 8.61 -18.95 9.98
N ASP A 65 8.85 -17.73 10.47
CA ASP A 65 9.08 -17.45 11.91
C ASP A 65 7.99 -16.59 12.55
N LEU A 66 6.92 -16.26 11.82
CA LEU A 66 5.90 -15.32 12.29
C LEU A 66 4.75 -16.04 13.02
N PRO A 67 4.54 -15.79 14.32
CA PRO A 67 3.36 -16.30 15.02
C PRO A 67 2.09 -15.57 14.56
N LEU A 68 0.94 -16.26 14.60
CA LEU A 68 -0.35 -15.71 14.18
C LEU A 68 -0.70 -14.40 14.89
N SER A 69 -0.45 -14.31 16.19
CA SER A 69 -0.70 -13.10 16.98
C SER A 69 0.02 -11.87 16.40
N ARG A 70 1.27 -12.05 15.94
CA ARG A 70 2.05 -10.98 15.32
C ARG A 70 1.53 -10.63 13.93
N ALA A 71 1.16 -11.64 13.14
CA ALA A 71 0.55 -11.44 11.82
C ALA A 71 -0.74 -10.60 11.89
N VAL A 72 -1.61 -10.90 12.85
CA VAL A 72 -2.86 -10.15 13.09
C VAL A 72 -2.57 -8.71 13.51
N VAL A 73 -1.60 -8.49 14.42
CA VAL A 73 -1.21 -7.12 14.82
C VAL A 73 -0.69 -6.33 13.62
N MET A 74 0.15 -6.93 12.77
CA MET A 74 0.66 -6.27 11.56
C MET A 74 -0.46 -5.90 10.59
N ALA A 75 -1.43 -6.81 10.41
CA ALA A 75 -2.60 -6.58 9.55
C ALA A 75 -3.45 -5.41 10.05
N LEU A 76 -3.75 -5.37 11.35
CA LEU A 76 -4.50 -4.28 11.98
C LEU A 76 -3.75 -2.95 11.92
N GLN A 77 -2.43 -2.96 12.15
CA GLN A 77 -1.61 -1.75 12.04
C GLN A 77 -1.65 -1.18 10.63
N LEU A 78 -1.55 -2.03 9.61
CA LEU A 78 -1.55 -1.58 8.23
C LEU A 78 -2.93 -1.04 7.81
N GLU A 79 -4.02 -1.71 8.21
CA GLU A 79 -5.38 -1.21 8.02
C GLU A 79 -5.58 0.17 8.67
N SER A 80 -5.13 0.32 9.91
CA SER A 80 -5.24 1.61 10.63
C SER A 80 -4.42 2.72 9.96
N ALA A 81 -3.21 2.39 9.48
CA ALA A 81 -2.35 3.34 8.78
C ALA A 81 -2.97 3.77 7.44
N ALA A 82 -3.56 2.82 6.70
CA ALA A 82 -4.28 3.11 5.47
C ALA A 82 -5.47 4.04 5.72
N LEU A 83 -6.29 3.75 6.74
CA LEU A 83 -7.44 4.57 7.11
C LEU A 83 -7.01 6.00 7.50
N LEU A 84 -5.96 6.13 8.31
CA LEU A 84 -5.44 7.44 8.70
C LEU A 84 -4.90 8.22 7.49
N ALA A 85 -4.14 7.57 6.61
CA ALA A 85 -3.63 8.19 5.39
C ALA A 85 -4.78 8.69 4.49
N SER A 86 -5.83 7.88 4.29
CA SER A 86 -7.01 8.28 3.53
C SER A 86 -7.74 9.47 4.16
N ARG A 87 -7.82 9.53 5.49
CA ARG A 87 -8.44 10.68 6.19
C ARG A 87 -7.64 11.96 6.03
N LEU A 88 -6.31 11.88 6.12
CA LEU A 88 -5.43 13.04 5.92
C LEU A 88 -5.50 13.55 4.48
N ALA A 89 -5.50 12.65 3.50
CA ALA A 89 -5.66 13.00 2.09
C ALA A 89 -7.02 13.64 1.77
N ALA A 90 -8.09 13.25 2.48
CA ALA A 90 -9.42 13.85 2.34
C ALA A 90 -9.53 15.23 3.02
N SER A 91 -8.67 15.54 4.00
CA SER A 91 -8.66 16.82 4.71
C SER A 91 -7.82 17.91 4.05
N ASP A 92 -7.01 17.58 3.03
CA ASP A 92 -6.33 18.55 2.18
C ASP A 92 -7.25 18.95 1.01
N PRO A 93 -7.98 20.08 1.06
CA PRO A 93 -8.51 20.66 -0.16
C PRO A 93 -7.31 21.02 -1.03
N ALA A 94 -7.23 20.41 -2.22
CA ALA A 94 -6.22 20.73 -3.23
C ALA A 94 -6.04 22.25 -3.32
N PRO A 95 -4.80 22.78 -3.30
CA PRO A 95 -4.59 24.20 -3.53
C PRO A 95 -5.10 24.50 -4.94
N SER A 96 -6.22 25.24 -4.98
CA SER A 96 -6.73 25.88 -6.18
C SER A 96 -5.69 26.93 -6.60
N GLN A 97 -4.68 26.52 -7.36
CA GLN A 97 -3.87 27.47 -8.11
C GLN A 97 -4.52 27.66 -9.48
N SER A 98 -5.34 28.70 -9.50
CA SER A 98 -5.72 29.45 -10.69
C SER A 98 -4.53 29.64 -11.64
N ALA A 99 -4.76 29.31 -12.91
CA ALA A 99 -3.85 29.56 -14.02
C ALA A 99 -3.40 31.04 -14.08
N PRO A 100 -2.18 31.32 -14.57
CA PRO A 100 -1.93 32.56 -15.27
C PRO A 100 -1.94 32.32 -16.78
N LEU A 101 -2.79 33.10 -17.44
CA LEU A 101 -2.83 33.33 -18.88
C LEU A 101 -1.49 33.84 -19.40
N ALA A 102 -1.17 33.41 -20.63
CA ALA A 102 -0.08 33.90 -21.45
C ALA A 102 -0.01 35.43 -21.49
N GLN A 103 1.20 35.99 -21.39
CA GLN A 103 1.49 37.34 -21.84
C GLN A 103 2.66 37.31 -22.83
N THR A 104 2.27 37.46 -24.09
CA THR A 104 3.08 37.92 -25.21
C THR A 104 3.59 39.33 -24.92
N VAL A 105 4.90 39.53 -24.98
CA VAL A 105 5.46 40.79 -25.48
C VAL A 105 6.70 40.49 -26.32
N ALA A 106 6.54 40.62 -27.63
CA ALA A 106 7.66 40.80 -28.54
C ALA A 106 8.04 42.29 -28.50
N LEU A 107 9.32 42.60 -28.27
CA LEU A 107 9.89 43.85 -28.78
C LEU A 107 11.34 43.62 -29.20
N THR A 108 11.50 43.81 -30.49
CA THR A 108 12.69 43.78 -31.35
C THR A 108 13.69 44.90 -31.09
N ALA A 109 14.88 44.68 -31.64
CA ALA A 109 15.93 45.64 -32.05
C ALA A 109 17.07 45.86 -31.03
N GLN A 110 18.36 45.86 -31.40
CA GLN A 110 19.07 45.56 -32.65
C GLN A 110 20.58 45.67 -32.33
N LEU A 111 21.40 45.04 -33.18
CA LEU A 111 22.75 45.46 -33.58
C LEU A 111 23.96 45.17 -32.65
N SER A 112 24.79 44.23 -33.11
CA SER A 112 26.23 44.37 -33.44
C SER A 112 27.17 43.41 -32.69
N GLU A 113 27.77 42.48 -33.45
CA GLU A 113 29.11 41.93 -33.14
C GLU A 113 30.16 43.06 -33.20
N PRO A 114 31.34 42.87 -32.59
CA PRO A 114 32.47 42.56 -33.47
C PRO A 114 33.44 41.50 -32.93
N THR A 115 33.85 40.61 -33.84
CA THR A 115 35.19 40.05 -34.05
C THR A 115 36.34 40.86 -33.42
N SER A 116 37.16 40.25 -32.55
CA SER A 116 38.46 39.62 -32.90
C SER A 116 39.34 39.32 -31.66
N PRO A 117 40.21 38.30 -31.73
CA PRO A 117 41.18 37.95 -30.68
C PRO A 117 42.54 38.64 -30.92
N GLN A 118 43.12 39.25 -29.89
CA GLN A 118 44.55 39.62 -29.86
C GLN A 118 45.08 39.55 -28.43
N ASP A 119 45.81 38.49 -28.12
CA ASP A 119 46.85 38.50 -27.08
C ASP A 119 48.15 38.19 -27.83
N ASN A 120 49.05 39.16 -27.92
CA ASN A 120 50.26 39.08 -28.71
C ASN A 120 51.43 39.57 -27.84
N LEU A 121 52.43 38.70 -27.73
CA LEU A 121 53.85 38.98 -27.55
C LEU A 121 54.35 39.30 -26.13
N GLU A 122 54.86 38.26 -25.45
CA GLU A 122 56.31 38.09 -25.25
C GLU A 122 56.70 36.61 -25.19
#